data_AF-A0A9D9X755-F1
#
_entry.id   AF-A0A9D9X755-F1
#
_cell.length_a   1.000
_cell.length_b   1.000
_cell.length_c   1.000
_cell.angle_alpha   90.00
_cell.angle_beta   90.00
_cell.angle_gamma   90.00
#
_symmetry.space_group_name_H-M   'P 1'
#
loop_
_entity.id
_entity.type
_entity.pdbx_description
1 polymer ?
#
loop_
_entity_poly.entity_id
_entity_poly.type
_entity_poly.pdbx_seq_one_letter_code
_entity_poly.pdbx_strand_id
1 'polypeptide(L)'
;MRIDKLLRDNRLRIVDIGASGGIDARWAKFTNEYQGILFEPDPREFERLKSTSAPQLVVLNSALFDSVATIDFHLCQKQRVSSVYLPNSGFLARFPKPERFEITRTVQMSTDTLDSQLALHAIDDIDFIKMDTQGCELPILQGSTVTLERTVGMQIEVAFSPIYQDQPLFSDVDNFVRAHGFELFDLKPQTWMRSDSGRGRGQLVFADALYLRSPEQMASLAGLTPRKLIRAMCIYLAHERTDIARVLLREASGRIDLEAEQCELVLAQIGALERRASLQDLLRLRRLRHRIAKIMARL
;
A
#
# COMPACT_ATOMS: atom_id res chain seq x y z
N MET A 1 -14.23 15.46 9.54
CA MET A 1 -14.25 14.20 10.32
C MET A 1 -13.59 14.43 11.68
N ARG A 2 -13.85 13.61 12.72
CA ARG A 2 -13.18 13.79 14.04
C ARG A 2 -11.66 13.71 13.90
N ILE A 3 -11.18 12.79 13.06
CA ILE A 3 -9.75 12.62 12.78
C ILE A 3 -9.11 13.86 12.11
N ASP A 4 -9.88 14.65 11.34
CA ASP A 4 -9.33 15.85 10.70
C ASP A 4 -8.87 16.88 11.75
N LYS A 5 -9.45 16.89 12.96
CA LYS A 5 -8.97 17.75 14.05
C LYS A 5 -7.55 17.37 14.50
N LEU A 6 -7.21 16.07 14.48
CA LEU A 6 -5.88 15.58 14.85
C LEU A 6 -4.82 15.86 13.75
N LEU A 7 -5.27 16.05 12.51
CA LEU A 7 -4.40 16.07 11.33
C LEU A 7 -4.36 17.43 10.61
N ARG A 8 -5.21 18.40 10.97
CA ARG A 8 -5.34 19.71 10.29
C ARG A 8 -4.01 20.42 10.07
N ASP A 9 -3.15 20.41 11.09
CA ASP A 9 -1.81 20.97 11.01
C ASP A 9 -0.73 19.90 11.06
N ASN A 10 -1.08 18.63 10.86
CA ASN A 10 -0.22 17.45 11.02
C ASN A 10 -0.62 16.35 10.01
N ARG A 11 -0.69 16.73 8.73
CA ARG A 11 -1.19 15.88 7.64
C ARG A 11 -0.43 14.56 7.55
N LEU A 12 -1.16 13.49 7.21
CA LEU A 12 -0.52 12.22 6.83
C LEU A 12 0.26 12.41 5.52
N ARG A 13 1.46 11.85 5.42
CA ARG A 13 2.26 11.85 4.19
C ARG A 13 2.30 10.46 3.60
N ILE A 14 1.64 10.28 2.47
CA ILE A 14 1.43 8.99 1.82
C ILE A 14 2.15 8.96 0.47
N VAL A 15 3.06 8.02 0.30
CA VAL A 15 3.71 7.76 -0.99
C VAL A 15 2.94 6.64 -1.72
N ASP A 16 2.66 6.83 -3.00
CA ASP A 16 2.09 5.83 -3.89
C ASP A 16 3.01 5.65 -5.10
N ILE A 17 3.64 4.48 -5.21
CA ILE A 17 4.58 4.13 -6.26
C ILE A 17 3.89 3.17 -7.24
N GLY A 18 3.94 3.54 -8.53
CA GLY A 18 3.07 2.95 -9.54
C GLY A 18 1.64 3.45 -9.37
N ALA A 19 1.47 4.78 -9.41
CA ALA A 19 0.24 5.46 -9.04
C ALA A 19 -0.86 5.45 -10.13
N SER A 20 -0.70 4.67 -11.21
CA SER A 20 -1.69 4.49 -12.26
C SER A 20 -3.08 4.18 -11.68
N GLY A 21 -4.07 4.98 -12.06
CA GLY A 21 -5.43 4.93 -11.50
C GLY A 21 -5.69 5.85 -10.31
N GLY A 22 -4.64 6.48 -9.76
CA GLY A 22 -4.70 7.42 -8.65
C GLY A 22 -4.58 6.73 -7.28
N ILE A 23 -4.46 7.56 -6.25
CA ILE A 23 -4.26 7.10 -4.87
C ILE A 23 -5.48 6.33 -4.34
N ASP A 24 -5.25 5.32 -3.49
CA ASP A 24 -6.33 4.52 -2.88
C ASP A 24 -7.36 5.43 -2.18
N ALA A 25 -8.63 5.28 -2.59
CA ALA A 25 -9.76 6.04 -2.04
C ALA A 25 -9.94 5.89 -0.52
N ARG A 26 -9.28 4.93 0.14
CA ARG A 26 -9.28 4.81 1.60
C ARG A 26 -8.82 6.09 2.29
N TRP A 27 -7.85 6.80 1.73
CA TRP A 27 -7.29 7.98 2.37
C TRP A 27 -8.32 9.10 2.43
N ALA A 28 -8.97 9.40 1.30
CA ALA A 28 -10.07 10.36 1.24
C ALA A 28 -11.31 9.94 2.06
N LYS A 29 -11.55 8.64 2.22
CA LYS A 29 -12.62 8.12 3.09
C LYS A 29 -12.26 8.23 4.58
N PHE A 30 -10.97 8.26 4.91
CA PHE A 30 -10.47 8.31 6.28
C PHE A 30 -10.27 9.73 6.78
N THR A 31 -9.71 10.63 5.98
CA THR A 31 -9.44 12.03 6.34
C THR A 31 -9.32 12.91 5.10
N ASN A 32 -9.57 14.22 5.26
CA ASN A 32 -9.20 15.21 4.26
C ASN A 32 -7.78 15.75 4.46
N GLU A 33 -7.14 15.43 5.57
CA GLU A 33 -5.86 16.00 6.00
C GLU A 33 -4.70 15.03 5.74
N TYR A 34 -4.45 14.77 4.46
CA TYR A 34 -3.31 14.01 3.98
C TYR A 34 -2.68 14.71 2.78
N GLN A 35 -1.40 14.45 2.54
CA GLN A 35 -0.67 14.78 1.33
C GLN A 35 -0.28 13.47 0.65
N GLY A 36 -0.68 13.30 -0.60
CA GLY A 36 -0.25 12.18 -1.44
C GLY A 36 0.96 12.57 -2.29
N ILE A 37 1.94 11.69 -2.40
CA ILE A 37 3.09 11.81 -3.28
C ILE A 37 3.04 10.62 -4.25
N LEU A 38 2.64 10.87 -5.48
CA LEU A 38 2.35 9.85 -6.49
C LEU A 38 3.50 9.79 -7.48
N PHE A 39 4.19 8.66 -7.54
CA PHE A 39 5.21 8.37 -8.55
C PHE A 39 4.57 7.59 -9.71
N GLU A 40 4.53 8.21 -10.88
CA GLU A 40 4.01 7.60 -12.10
C GLU A 40 4.91 7.95 -13.30
N PRO A 41 5.66 6.96 -13.82
CA PRO A 41 6.62 7.23 -14.89
C PRO A 41 6.05 7.00 -16.30
N ASP A 42 4.86 6.41 -16.47
CA ASP A 42 4.19 6.39 -17.78
C ASP A 42 3.71 7.81 -18.11
N PRO A 43 4.21 8.45 -19.19
CA PRO A 43 3.87 9.84 -19.48
C PRO A 43 2.37 10.09 -19.67
N ARG A 44 1.62 9.09 -20.13
CA ARG A 44 0.17 9.22 -20.38
C ARG A 44 -0.58 9.30 -19.05
N GLU A 45 -0.25 8.40 -18.12
CA GLU A 45 -0.88 8.39 -16.80
C GLU A 45 -0.38 9.54 -15.94
N PHE A 46 0.89 9.91 -16.05
CA PHE A 46 1.43 11.09 -15.39
C PHE A 46 0.65 12.36 -15.77
N GLU A 47 0.47 12.65 -17.07
CA GLU A 47 -0.27 13.84 -17.50
C GLU A 47 -1.76 13.79 -17.09
N ARG A 48 -2.37 12.60 -17.12
CA ARG A 48 -3.74 12.40 -16.61
C ARG A 48 -3.83 12.67 -15.11
N LEU A 49 -2.92 12.12 -14.31
CA LEU A 49 -2.89 12.32 -12.87
C LEU A 49 -2.62 13.79 -12.54
N LYS A 50 -1.65 14.41 -13.18
CA LYS A 50 -1.29 15.82 -12.97
C LYS A 50 -2.46 16.77 -13.26
N SER A 51 -3.27 16.50 -14.28
CA SER A 51 -4.42 17.33 -14.66
C SER A 51 -5.68 17.10 -13.82
N THR A 52 -5.84 15.92 -13.23
CA THR A 52 -7.04 15.54 -12.44
C THR A 52 -6.82 15.51 -10.93
N SER A 53 -5.57 15.63 -10.47
CA SER A 53 -5.21 15.50 -9.06
C SER A 53 -5.74 16.65 -8.23
N ALA A 54 -6.23 16.30 -7.04
CA ALA A 54 -6.61 17.29 -6.04
C ALA A 54 -5.37 18.03 -5.50
N PRO A 55 -5.51 19.26 -4.95
CA PRO A 55 -4.37 20.07 -4.51
C PRO A 55 -3.46 19.41 -3.47
N GLN A 56 -3.97 18.43 -2.73
CA GLN A 56 -3.19 17.69 -1.75
C GLN A 56 -2.34 16.54 -2.35
N LEU A 57 -2.43 16.30 -3.66
CA LEU A 57 -1.66 15.26 -4.35
C LEU A 57 -0.56 15.91 -5.18
N VAL A 58 0.68 15.50 -4.92
CA VAL A 58 1.86 15.85 -5.71
C VAL A 58 2.14 14.68 -6.64
N VAL A 59 2.15 14.92 -7.95
CA VAL A 59 2.44 13.89 -8.96
C VAL A 59 3.84 14.11 -9.50
N LEU A 60 4.69 13.09 -9.41
CA LEU A 60 6.09 13.11 -9.82
C LEU A 60 6.30 12.13 -10.98
N ASN A 61 6.87 12.63 -12.08
CA ASN A 61 7.24 11.82 -13.24
C ASN A 61 8.64 11.23 -13.02
N SER A 62 8.71 10.15 -12.26
CA SER A 62 9.98 9.50 -11.95
C SER A 62 9.80 7.99 -11.83
N ALA A 63 10.67 7.25 -12.53
CA ALA A 63 10.77 5.81 -12.39
C ALA A 63 11.70 5.51 -11.21
N LEU A 64 11.20 4.82 -10.20
CA LEU A 64 11.99 4.51 -9.02
C LEU A 64 12.71 3.18 -9.17
N PHE A 65 13.93 3.10 -8.65
CA PHE A 65 14.74 1.88 -8.61
C PHE A 65 15.75 1.93 -7.45
N ASP A 66 16.74 1.03 -7.46
CA ASP A 66 17.78 0.95 -6.41
C ASP A 66 18.88 2.02 -6.53
N SER A 67 18.99 2.68 -7.69
CA SER A 67 20.07 3.60 -8.03
C SER A 67 19.69 4.49 -9.22
N VAL A 68 20.52 5.50 -9.48
CA VAL A 68 20.41 6.31 -10.71
C VAL A 68 20.96 5.52 -11.88
N ALA A 69 20.08 5.07 -12.78
CA ALA A 69 20.46 4.29 -13.95
C ALA A 69 19.52 4.55 -15.14
N THR A 70 19.91 4.08 -16.32
CA THR A 70 18.98 3.93 -17.45
C THR A 70 18.67 2.45 -17.62
N ILE A 71 17.39 2.11 -17.61
CA ILE A 71 16.92 0.72 -17.69
C ILE A 71 15.91 0.53 -18.82
N ASP A 72 15.81 -0.70 -19.30
CA ASP A 72 14.75 -1.14 -20.21
C ASP A 72 13.41 -1.24 -19.46
N PHE A 73 12.35 -0.72 -20.06
CA PHE A 73 10.99 -0.90 -19.60
C PHE A 73 10.13 -1.48 -20.73
N HIS A 74 9.55 -2.64 -20.48
CA HIS A 74 8.81 -3.42 -21.46
C HIS A 74 7.32 -3.10 -21.38
N LEU A 75 6.83 -2.31 -22.34
CA LEU A 75 5.42 -1.93 -22.45
C LEU A 75 4.60 -3.09 -23.01
N CYS A 76 3.80 -3.70 -22.15
CA CYS A 76 2.92 -4.81 -22.51
C CYS A 76 1.60 -4.30 -23.14
N GLN A 77 0.89 -5.21 -23.83
CA GLN A 77 -0.40 -4.91 -24.46
C GLN A 77 -1.40 -4.30 -23.47
N LYS A 78 -1.47 -4.85 -22.24
CA LYS A 78 -2.16 -4.21 -21.13
C LYS A 78 -1.15 -3.37 -20.34
N GLN A 79 -1.36 -2.06 -20.31
CA GLN A 79 -0.49 -1.10 -19.62
C GLN A 79 -0.12 -1.52 -18.19
N ARG A 80 -1.11 -1.92 -17.38
CA ARG A 80 -0.96 -2.32 -15.96
C ARG A 80 -0.23 -3.65 -15.73
N VAL A 81 0.42 -4.22 -16.75
CA VAL A 81 1.33 -5.36 -16.60
C VAL A 81 2.67 -5.13 -17.31
N SER A 82 3.00 -3.87 -17.60
CA SER A 82 4.33 -3.48 -18.09
C SER A 82 5.33 -3.52 -16.94
N SER A 83 6.58 -3.90 -17.22
CA SER A 83 7.60 -4.10 -16.19
C SER A 83 9.00 -3.88 -16.76
N VAL A 84 9.97 -3.65 -15.87
CA VAL A 84 11.41 -3.73 -16.17
C VAL A 84 11.81 -5.17 -16.49
N TYR A 85 11.11 -6.15 -15.91
CA TYR A 85 11.38 -7.56 -16.14
C TYR A 85 10.62 -8.05 -17.39
N LEU A 86 11.24 -8.98 -18.12
CA LEU A 86 10.59 -9.65 -19.24
C LEU A 86 9.45 -10.56 -18.74
N PRO A 87 8.27 -10.56 -19.38
CA PRO A 87 7.20 -11.50 -19.03
C PRO A 87 7.65 -12.96 -19.13
N ASN A 88 7.21 -13.79 -18.18
CA ASN A 88 7.46 -15.23 -18.21
C ASN A 88 6.41 -15.94 -19.05
N SER A 89 6.56 -15.90 -20.37
CA SER A 89 5.58 -16.45 -21.33
C SER A 89 5.21 -17.91 -21.04
N GLY A 90 6.16 -18.75 -20.64
CA GLY A 90 5.91 -20.16 -20.28
C GLY A 90 5.09 -20.35 -19.00
N PHE A 91 5.20 -19.44 -18.03
CA PHE A 91 4.31 -19.42 -16.87
C PHE A 91 2.93 -18.86 -17.24
N LEU A 92 2.91 -17.74 -17.95
CA LEU A 92 1.71 -16.99 -18.30
C LEU A 92 0.77 -17.76 -19.23
N ALA A 93 1.30 -18.54 -20.18
CA ALA A 93 0.51 -19.36 -21.10
C ALA A 93 -0.39 -20.40 -20.41
N ARG A 94 -0.17 -20.66 -19.11
CA ARG A 94 -0.99 -21.59 -18.31
C ARG A 94 -2.34 -20.99 -17.91
N PHE A 95 -2.50 -19.67 -18.04
CA PHE A 95 -3.66 -18.92 -17.55
C PHE A 95 -4.38 -18.20 -18.69
N PRO A 96 -5.67 -17.83 -18.53
CA PRO A 96 -6.41 -17.11 -19.55
C PRO A 96 -5.79 -15.77 -19.91
N LYS A 97 -5.93 -15.41 -21.18
CA LYS A 97 -5.50 -14.14 -21.77
C LYS A 97 -4.00 -13.84 -21.59
N PRO A 98 -3.08 -14.76 -21.97
CA PRO A 98 -1.65 -14.50 -21.87
C PRO A 98 -1.20 -13.33 -22.77
N GLU A 99 -1.93 -13.05 -23.86
CA GLU A 99 -1.65 -11.98 -24.81
C GLU A 99 -1.57 -10.58 -24.15
N ARG A 100 -2.20 -10.39 -22.98
CA ARG A 100 -2.14 -9.13 -22.23
C ARG A 100 -0.72 -8.74 -21.80
N PHE A 101 0.19 -9.73 -21.71
CA PHE A 101 1.59 -9.55 -21.36
C PHE A 101 2.52 -9.52 -22.59
N GLU A 102 1.99 -9.59 -23.81
CA GLU A 102 2.84 -9.46 -25.00
C GLU A 102 3.47 -8.06 -25.03
N ILE A 103 4.79 -8.00 -25.19
CA ILE A 103 5.53 -6.75 -25.28
C ILE A 103 5.19 -6.10 -26.62
N THR A 104 4.63 -4.90 -26.55
CA THR A 104 4.34 -4.07 -27.72
C THR A 104 5.51 -3.18 -28.09
N ARG A 105 6.29 -2.74 -27.10
CA ARG A 105 7.45 -1.85 -27.26
C ARG A 105 8.35 -1.92 -26.03
N THR A 106 9.66 -1.80 -26.22
CA THR A 106 10.60 -1.50 -25.13
C THR A 106 11.03 -0.04 -25.22
N VAL A 107 11.08 0.64 -24.07
CA VAL A 107 11.57 2.02 -23.95
C VAL A 107 12.68 2.08 -22.92
N GLN A 108 13.59 3.04 -23.08
CA GLN A 108 14.60 3.35 -22.06
C GLN A 108 14.01 4.35 -21.06
N MET A 109 14.21 4.11 -19.77
CA MET A 109 13.76 5.01 -18.71
C MET A 109 14.92 5.35 -17.79
N SER A 110 15.09 6.62 -17.50
CA SER A 110 15.97 7.06 -16.42
C SER A 110 15.29 6.78 -15.08
N THR A 111 16.07 6.26 -14.14
CA THR A 111 15.62 5.91 -12.80
C THR A 111 16.38 6.71 -11.75
N ASP A 112 15.79 6.78 -10.57
CA ASP A 112 16.43 7.29 -9.36
C ASP A 112 15.87 6.55 -8.13
N THR A 113 16.51 6.74 -6.99
CA THR A 113 16.08 6.21 -5.69
C THR A 113 14.91 7.01 -5.12
N LEU A 114 14.07 6.36 -4.30
CA LEU A 114 13.00 7.08 -3.59
C LEU A 114 13.59 8.16 -2.68
N ASP A 115 14.67 7.83 -1.97
CA ASP A 115 15.33 8.76 -1.05
C ASP A 115 15.83 10.03 -1.77
N SER A 116 16.48 9.89 -2.92
CA SER A 116 16.94 11.03 -3.74
C SER A 116 15.78 11.89 -4.23
N GLN A 117 14.72 11.26 -4.76
CA GLN A 117 13.57 11.98 -5.29
C GLN A 117 12.81 12.73 -4.21
N LEU A 118 12.61 12.12 -3.03
CA LEU A 118 11.97 12.82 -1.91
C LEU A 118 12.82 14.00 -1.43
N ALA A 119 14.14 13.82 -1.32
CA ALA A 119 15.06 14.90 -0.94
C ALA A 119 15.04 16.06 -1.94
N LEU A 120 15.03 15.78 -3.26
CA LEU A 120 14.93 16.79 -4.32
C LEU A 120 13.68 17.67 -4.19
N HIS A 121 12.58 17.09 -3.70
CA HIS A 121 11.31 17.79 -3.49
C HIS A 121 11.13 18.32 -2.06
N ALA A 122 12.19 18.30 -1.24
CA ALA A 122 12.16 18.70 0.17
C ALA A 122 11.09 17.97 1.00
N ILE A 123 10.92 16.67 0.73
CA ILE A 123 10.00 15.78 1.45
C ILE A 123 10.86 14.88 2.34
N ASP A 124 10.76 15.06 3.66
CA ASP A 124 11.70 14.52 4.64
C ASP A 124 11.10 13.50 5.62
N ASP A 125 9.80 13.22 5.52
CA ASP A 125 9.11 12.31 6.42
C ASP A 125 7.91 11.70 5.73
N ILE A 126 7.86 10.38 5.67
CA ILE A 126 6.79 9.60 5.07
C ILE A 126 6.13 8.74 6.15
N ASP A 127 4.80 8.66 6.14
CA ASP A 127 4.05 7.85 7.09
C ASP A 127 3.70 6.49 6.51
N PHE A 128 3.35 6.44 5.22
CA PHE A 128 2.93 5.20 4.57
C PHE A 128 3.36 5.14 3.11
N ILE A 129 3.75 3.94 2.65
CA ILE A 129 4.12 3.68 1.26
C ILE A 129 3.17 2.62 0.66
N LYS A 130 2.57 2.89 -0.49
CA LYS A 130 1.97 1.85 -1.33
C LYS A 130 2.86 1.63 -2.55
N MET A 131 3.06 0.37 -2.93
CA MET A 131 3.90 -0.01 -4.06
C MET A 131 3.23 -1.11 -4.88
N ASP A 132 3.02 -0.82 -6.16
CA ASP A 132 2.53 -1.78 -7.18
C ASP A 132 3.22 -1.40 -8.49
N THR A 133 4.36 -2.03 -8.75
CA THR A 133 5.29 -1.70 -9.84
C THR A 133 5.61 -2.89 -10.72
N GLN A 134 4.79 -3.95 -10.61
CA GLN A 134 4.86 -5.14 -11.45
C GLN A 134 6.24 -5.82 -11.42
N GLY A 135 6.84 -5.94 -10.22
CA GLY A 135 8.07 -6.70 -9.98
C GLY A 135 9.27 -5.88 -9.50
N CYS A 136 9.21 -4.56 -9.55
CA CYS A 136 10.33 -3.68 -9.14
C CYS A 136 10.31 -3.37 -7.63
N GLU A 137 9.49 -4.05 -6.84
CA GLU A 137 9.25 -3.68 -5.45
C GLU A 137 10.53 -3.76 -4.61
N LEU A 138 11.30 -4.83 -4.75
CA LEU A 138 12.54 -5.01 -3.97
C LEU A 138 13.63 -4.00 -4.35
N PRO A 139 13.98 -3.77 -5.64
CA PRO A 139 14.93 -2.72 -6.00
C PRO A 139 14.53 -1.33 -5.48
N ILE A 140 13.25 -0.96 -5.59
CA ILE A 140 12.78 0.34 -5.07
C ILE A 140 12.97 0.41 -3.55
N LEU A 141 12.64 -0.65 -2.82
CA LEU A 141 12.86 -0.73 -1.38
C LEU A 141 14.35 -0.59 -1.01
N GLN A 142 15.26 -1.18 -1.80
CA GLN A 142 16.71 -1.03 -1.62
C GLN A 142 17.17 0.42 -1.81
N GLY A 143 16.54 1.17 -2.71
CA GLY A 143 16.73 2.61 -2.88
C GLY A 143 15.92 3.51 -1.93
N SER A 144 15.34 2.96 -0.85
CA SER A 144 14.44 3.68 0.06
C SER A 144 14.87 3.64 1.54
N THR A 145 16.09 3.18 1.84
CA THR A 145 16.49 2.83 3.22
C THR A 145 16.34 3.97 4.22
N VAL A 146 16.64 5.22 3.84
CA VAL A 146 16.49 6.39 4.73
C VAL A 146 15.01 6.67 4.98
N THR A 147 14.18 6.63 3.93
CA THR A 147 12.72 6.81 4.05
C THR A 147 12.09 5.73 4.94
N LEU A 148 12.57 4.50 4.88
CA LEU A 148 12.05 3.37 5.65
C LEU A 148 12.26 3.52 7.17
N GLU A 149 13.27 4.26 7.62
CA GLU A 149 13.56 4.46 9.05
C GLU A 149 12.38 5.11 9.79
N ARG A 150 11.64 6.00 9.13
CA ARG A 150 10.54 6.77 9.73
C ARG A 150 9.15 6.35 9.25
N THR A 151 9.08 5.48 8.25
CA THR A 151 7.82 4.98 7.71
C THR A 151 7.09 4.11 8.73
N VAL A 152 5.79 4.34 8.91
CA VAL A 152 4.95 3.59 9.87
C VAL A 152 4.51 2.26 9.29
N GLY A 153 4.25 2.22 7.99
CA GLY A 153 3.83 1.00 7.32
C GLY A 153 3.84 1.12 5.80
N MET A 154 3.57 0.00 5.14
CA MET A 154 3.52 -0.07 3.69
C MET A 154 2.55 -1.15 3.20
N GLN A 155 1.98 -0.96 2.02
CA GLN A 155 1.25 -1.99 1.28
C GLN A 155 2.00 -2.28 -0.02
N ILE A 156 2.44 -3.51 -0.22
CA ILE A 156 3.27 -3.90 -1.36
C ILE A 156 2.58 -5.03 -2.14
N GLU A 157 2.46 -4.91 -3.46
CA GLU A 157 2.11 -6.04 -4.33
C GLU A 157 3.30 -7.00 -4.41
N VAL A 158 3.13 -8.23 -3.92
CA VAL A 158 4.18 -9.26 -3.86
C VAL A 158 3.80 -10.47 -4.69
N ALA A 159 4.75 -11.00 -5.45
CA ALA A 159 4.51 -12.17 -6.28
C ALA A 159 4.90 -13.48 -5.58
N PHE A 160 4.02 -14.49 -5.66
CA PHE A 160 4.29 -15.85 -5.18
C PHE A 160 4.67 -16.81 -6.32
N SER A 161 4.42 -16.40 -7.56
CA SER A 161 4.80 -17.12 -8.77
C SER A 161 5.47 -16.15 -9.75
N PRO A 162 6.40 -16.61 -10.60
CA PRO A 162 7.19 -15.75 -11.48
C PRO A 162 6.36 -15.29 -12.68
N ILE A 163 5.60 -14.21 -12.54
CA ILE A 163 4.84 -13.54 -13.62
C ILE A 163 5.81 -13.03 -14.70
N TYR A 164 6.95 -12.53 -14.26
CA TYR A 164 8.09 -12.08 -15.04
C TYR A 164 9.30 -13.00 -14.79
N GLN A 165 10.30 -12.92 -15.66
CA GLN A 165 11.57 -13.64 -15.55
C GLN A 165 12.45 -12.94 -14.52
N ASP A 166 13.09 -13.72 -13.65
CA ASP A 166 14.04 -13.26 -12.61
C ASP A 166 13.53 -12.18 -11.64
N GLN A 167 12.21 -11.93 -11.62
CA GLN A 167 11.63 -11.00 -10.66
C GLN A 167 11.80 -11.51 -9.21
N PRO A 168 11.98 -10.61 -8.25
CA PRO A 168 11.85 -10.93 -6.83
C PRO A 168 10.48 -11.55 -6.53
N LEU A 169 10.47 -12.54 -5.64
CA LEU A 169 9.26 -13.15 -5.10
C LEU A 169 8.99 -12.64 -3.68
N PHE A 170 7.84 -13.03 -3.13
CA PHE A 170 7.38 -12.66 -1.80
C PHE A 170 8.45 -12.89 -0.73
N SER A 171 9.18 -14.02 -0.78
CA SER A 171 10.23 -14.32 0.19
C SER A 171 11.35 -13.29 0.18
N ASP A 172 11.73 -12.77 -0.99
CA ASP A 172 12.82 -11.81 -1.12
C ASP A 172 12.39 -10.45 -0.56
N VAL A 173 11.16 -10.04 -0.88
CA VAL A 173 10.56 -8.79 -0.38
C VAL A 173 10.31 -8.88 1.14
N ASP A 174 9.70 -9.95 1.64
CA ASP A 174 9.41 -10.15 3.07
C ASP A 174 10.69 -10.17 3.91
N ASN A 175 11.74 -10.85 3.44
CA ASN A 175 13.05 -10.86 4.10
C ASN A 175 13.62 -9.45 4.22
N PHE A 176 13.60 -8.66 3.14
CA PHE A 176 14.09 -7.29 3.16
C PHE A 176 13.26 -6.40 4.08
N VAL A 177 11.93 -6.42 3.95
CA VAL A 177 11.03 -5.55 4.71
C VAL A 177 11.10 -5.85 6.21
N ARG A 178 11.18 -7.13 6.62
CA ARG A 178 11.35 -7.51 8.03
C ARG A 178 12.70 -7.09 8.60
N ALA A 179 13.77 -7.16 7.80
CA ALA A 179 15.08 -6.66 8.22
C ALA A 179 15.08 -5.16 8.55
N HIS A 180 14.12 -4.39 8.02
CA HIS A 180 13.93 -2.96 8.30
C HIS A 180 12.93 -2.68 9.44
N GLY A 181 12.53 -3.73 10.17
CA GLY A 181 11.71 -3.61 11.39
C GLY A 181 10.22 -3.42 11.11
N PHE A 182 9.71 -4.01 10.04
CA PHE A 182 8.28 -4.12 9.77
C PHE A 182 7.79 -5.55 9.98
N GLU A 183 6.51 -5.70 10.31
CA GLU A 183 5.85 -7.00 10.48
C GLU A 183 4.70 -7.15 9.47
N LEU A 184 4.44 -8.38 9.02
CA LEU A 184 3.33 -8.67 8.10
C LEU A 184 2.01 -8.76 8.88
N PHE A 185 1.09 -7.84 8.62
CA PHE A 185 -0.21 -7.71 9.31
C PHE A 185 -1.42 -8.16 8.49
N ASP A 186 -1.29 -8.21 7.17
CA ASP A 186 -2.36 -8.69 6.28
C ASP A 186 -1.77 -9.18 4.97
N LEU A 187 -2.48 -10.08 4.32
CA LEU A 187 -2.15 -10.57 3.00
C LEU A 187 -3.45 -10.82 2.24
N LYS A 188 -3.64 -10.12 1.11
CA LYS A 188 -4.81 -10.29 0.24
C LYS A 188 -4.40 -11.06 -1.02
N PRO A 189 -4.49 -12.41 -1.00
CA PRO A 189 -4.02 -13.23 -2.11
C PRO A 189 -4.89 -13.08 -3.35
N GLN A 190 -4.25 -13.09 -4.50
CA GLN A 190 -4.85 -13.20 -5.82
C GLN A 190 -4.48 -14.54 -6.43
N THR A 191 -5.51 -15.30 -6.81
CA THR A 191 -5.36 -16.61 -7.43
C THR A 191 -5.80 -16.58 -8.88
N TRP A 192 -5.08 -17.28 -9.76
CA TRP A 192 -5.47 -17.45 -11.16
C TRP A 192 -5.84 -18.92 -11.43
N MET A 193 -6.93 -19.12 -12.18
CA MET A 193 -7.31 -20.44 -12.66
C MET A 193 -6.59 -20.74 -13.96
N ARG A 194 -6.18 -22.00 -14.16
CA ARG A 194 -5.56 -22.42 -15.41
C ARG A 194 -6.57 -22.37 -16.55
N SER A 195 -6.07 -22.19 -17.78
CA SER A 195 -6.88 -22.33 -18.98
C SER A 195 -7.53 -23.72 -19.02
N ASP A 196 -8.79 -23.79 -19.47
CA ASP A 196 -9.57 -25.02 -19.62
C ASP A 196 -9.76 -25.87 -18.35
N SER A 197 -9.53 -25.32 -17.15
CA SER A 197 -9.62 -26.07 -15.89
C SER A 197 -11.03 -26.17 -15.29
N GLY A 198 -12.06 -25.60 -15.94
CA GLY A 198 -13.39 -25.48 -15.36
C GLY A 198 -13.42 -24.58 -14.11
N ARG A 199 -14.21 -24.95 -13.09
CA ARG A 199 -14.31 -24.20 -11.82
C ARG A 199 -13.34 -24.77 -10.79
N GLY A 200 -12.63 -23.91 -10.07
CA GLY A 200 -11.71 -24.33 -9.01
C GLY A 200 -11.25 -23.15 -8.14
N ARG A 201 -10.28 -23.42 -7.25
CA ARG A 201 -9.68 -22.41 -6.37
C ARG A 201 -8.50 -21.65 -6.98
N GLY A 202 -7.99 -22.11 -8.13
CA GLY A 202 -6.82 -21.52 -8.79
C GLY A 202 -5.50 -21.75 -8.05
N GLN A 203 -4.45 -21.12 -8.58
CA GLN A 203 -3.09 -21.08 -8.03
C GLN A 203 -2.82 -19.67 -7.49
N LEU A 204 -2.18 -19.55 -6.32
CA LEU A 204 -1.71 -18.26 -5.80
C LEU A 204 -0.64 -17.66 -6.71
N VAL A 205 -0.84 -16.42 -7.15
CA VAL A 205 0.07 -15.75 -8.09
C VAL A 205 0.73 -14.54 -7.46
N PHE A 206 -0.04 -13.65 -6.86
CA PHE A 206 0.45 -12.45 -6.17
C PHE A 206 -0.49 -12.08 -5.02
N ALA A 207 -0.14 -11.09 -4.22
CA ALA A 207 -1.00 -10.56 -3.16
C ALA A 207 -0.65 -9.10 -2.85
N ASP A 208 -1.61 -8.37 -2.29
CA ASP A 208 -1.28 -7.16 -1.53
C ASP A 208 -0.88 -7.55 -0.11
N ALA A 209 0.39 -7.33 0.25
CA ALA A 209 0.91 -7.52 1.60
C ALA A 209 0.89 -6.19 2.38
N LEU A 210 0.24 -6.17 3.54
CA LEU A 210 0.28 -5.03 4.46
C LEU A 210 1.33 -5.27 5.52
N TYR A 211 2.35 -4.43 5.53
CA TYR A 211 3.37 -4.39 6.56
C TYR A 211 3.20 -3.16 7.45
N LEU A 212 3.30 -3.31 8.76
CA LEU A 212 3.26 -2.20 9.71
C LEU A 212 4.41 -2.38 10.71
N ARG A 213 4.98 -1.29 11.21
CA ARG A 213 5.78 -1.34 12.44
C ARG A 213 4.85 -1.69 13.59
N SER A 214 5.31 -2.53 14.51
CA SER A 214 4.56 -2.85 15.72
C SER A 214 4.41 -1.61 16.61
N PRO A 215 3.41 -1.56 17.50
CA PRO A 215 3.30 -0.52 18.52
C PRO A 215 4.56 -0.34 19.37
N GLU A 216 5.23 -1.44 19.72
CA GLU A 216 6.43 -1.45 20.54
C GLU A 216 7.62 -0.84 19.79
N GLN A 217 7.77 -1.19 18.51
CA GLN A 217 8.76 -0.58 17.62
C GLN A 217 8.49 0.91 17.43
N MET A 218 7.23 1.29 17.21
CA MET A 218 6.86 2.70 17.08
C MET A 218 7.14 3.47 18.36
N ALA A 219 6.72 2.98 19.53
CA ALA A 219 6.92 3.63 20.83
C ALA A 219 8.39 3.69 21.28
N SER A 220 9.29 2.97 20.61
CA SER A 220 10.74 3.02 20.83
C SER A 220 11.51 3.73 19.70
N LEU A 221 10.81 4.25 18.70
CA LEU A 221 11.42 4.93 17.56
C LEU A 221 12.19 6.18 18.01
N ALA A 222 13.45 6.27 17.62
CA ALA A 222 14.30 7.42 17.92
C ALA A 222 13.70 8.72 17.34
N GLY A 223 13.62 9.77 18.16
CA GLY A 223 13.04 11.05 17.74
C GLY A 223 11.54 10.98 17.43
N LEU A 224 10.80 10.03 18.02
CA LEU A 224 9.35 10.01 17.94
C LEU A 224 8.78 11.27 18.61
N THR A 225 7.92 11.99 17.88
CA THR A 225 7.24 13.19 18.36
C THR A 225 5.76 12.90 18.62
N PRO A 226 5.05 13.69 19.46
CA PRO A 226 3.60 13.63 19.60
C PRO A 226 2.87 13.60 18.24
N ARG A 227 3.36 14.42 17.31
CA ARG A 227 2.83 14.55 15.95
C ARG A 227 3.01 13.29 15.11
N LYS A 228 4.18 12.64 15.16
CA LYS A 228 4.41 11.35 14.47
C LYS A 228 3.63 10.22 15.13
N LEU A 229 3.51 10.21 16.46
CA LEU A 229 2.71 9.25 17.21
C LEU A 229 1.23 9.29 16.79
N ILE A 230 0.64 10.49 16.69
CA ILE A 230 -0.72 10.68 16.19
C ILE A 230 -0.88 10.14 14.76
N ARG A 231 0.04 10.48 13.86
CA ARG A 231 0.00 10.01 12.47
C ARG A 231 0.12 8.49 12.39
N ALA A 232 0.97 7.87 13.20
CA ALA A 232 1.11 6.42 13.26
C ALA A 232 -0.19 5.73 13.69
N MET A 233 -0.84 6.22 14.75
CA MET A 233 -2.16 5.73 15.15
C MET A 233 -3.20 5.93 14.04
N CYS A 234 -3.17 7.06 13.33
CA CYS A 234 -4.05 7.32 12.21
C CYS A 234 -3.83 6.34 11.05
N ILE A 235 -2.58 5.97 10.73
CA ILE A 235 -2.27 4.93 9.75
C ILE A 235 -2.89 3.59 10.16
N TYR A 236 -2.71 3.16 11.40
CA TYR A 236 -3.33 1.92 11.89
C TYR A 236 -4.86 1.95 11.76
N LEU A 237 -5.49 3.07 12.13
CA LEU A 237 -6.94 3.25 12.05
C LEU A 237 -7.45 3.31 10.60
N ALA A 238 -6.69 3.89 9.67
CA ALA A 238 -7.00 3.87 8.23
C ALA A 238 -6.99 2.45 7.66
N HIS A 239 -6.30 1.52 8.32
CA HIS A 239 -6.25 0.09 8.01
C HIS A 239 -7.14 -0.76 8.93
N GLU A 240 -8.04 -0.11 9.68
CA GLU A 240 -8.98 -0.75 10.61
C GLU A 240 -8.30 -1.60 11.71
N ARG A 241 -7.04 -1.29 12.05
CA ARG A 241 -6.27 -1.94 13.12
C ARG A 241 -6.42 -1.17 14.43
N THR A 242 -7.62 -1.24 14.99
CA THR A 242 -7.99 -0.51 16.23
C THR A 242 -7.29 -1.03 17.48
N ASP A 243 -6.98 -2.32 17.48
CA ASP A 243 -6.25 -3.02 18.53
C ASP A 243 -4.83 -2.46 18.71
N ILE A 244 -4.04 -2.41 17.65
CA ILE A 244 -2.65 -1.91 17.74
C ILE A 244 -2.57 -0.40 17.91
N ALA A 245 -3.58 0.36 17.43
CA ALA A 245 -3.68 1.79 17.74
C ALA A 245 -3.88 2.02 19.24
N ARG A 246 -4.69 1.19 19.91
CA ARG A 246 -4.89 1.24 21.37
C ARG A 246 -3.62 0.82 22.12
N VAL A 247 -2.92 -0.22 21.64
CA VAL A 247 -1.64 -0.64 22.21
C VAL A 247 -0.63 0.49 22.09
N LEU A 248 -0.47 1.11 20.92
CA LEU A 248 0.49 2.21 20.72
C LEU A 248 0.21 3.39 21.65
N LEU A 249 -1.06 3.78 21.82
CA LEU A 249 -1.43 4.83 22.77
C LEU A 249 -0.99 4.50 24.20
N ARG A 250 -1.09 3.22 24.61
CA ARG A 250 -0.67 2.76 25.93
C ARG A 250 0.86 2.68 26.05
N GLU A 251 1.55 2.08 25.07
CA GLU A 251 3.01 1.92 25.08
C GLU A 251 3.75 3.28 25.02
N ALA A 252 3.16 4.28 24.36
CA ALA A 252 3.70 5.63 24.34
C ALA A 252 3.37 6.42 25.62
N SER A 253 2.39 5.99 26.42
CA SER A 253 2.02 6.65 27.66
C SER A 253 3.19 6.64 28.65
N GLY A 254 3.56 7.82 29.14
CA GLY A 254 4.73 8.01 30.00
C GLY A 254 6.08 8.14 29.28
N ARG A 255 6.10 8.01 27.94
CA ARG A 255 7.28 8.33 27.11
C ARG A 255 7.08 9.61 26.31
N ILE A 256 5.87 9.82 25.80
CA ILE A 256 5.48 10.97 25.01
C ILE A 256 4.14 11.48 25.50
N ASP A 257 4.12 12.74 25.91
CA ASP A 257 2.89 13.38 26.36
C ASP A 257 2.04 13.82 25.16
N LEU A 258 0.85 13.25 25.07
CA LEU A 258 -0.22 13.73 24.20
C LEU A 258 -1.18 14.58 25.03
N GLU A 259 -1.75 15.61 24.42
CA GLU A 259 -2.79 16.41 25.06
C GLU A 259 -4.03 15.55 25.36
N ALA A 260 -4.75 15.85 26.44
CA ALA A 260 -5.95 15.10 26.82
C ALA A 260 -6.99 15.05 25.68
N GLU A 261 -7.20 16.17 24.99
CA GLU A 261 -8.10 16.25 23.83
C GLU A 261 -7.65 15.30 22.70
N GLN A 262 -6.33 15.20 22.44
CA GLN A 262 -5.80 14.30 21.41
C GLN A 262 -6.06 12.84 21.75
N CYS A 263 -5.80 12.45 23.01
CA CYS A 263 -6.10 11.11 23.52
C CYS A 263 -7.60 10.77 23.37
N GLU A 264 -8.48 11.69 23.76
CA GLU A 264 -9.93 11.52 23.66
C GLU A 264 -10.39 11.35 22.20
N LEU A 265 -9.86 12.16 21.29
CA LEU A 265 -10.17 12.08 19.86
C LEU A 265 -9.76 10.73 19.26
N VAL A 266 -8.56 10.24 19.60
CA VAL A 266 -8.07 8.92 19.15
C VAL A 266 -8.96 7.80 19.69
N LEU A 267 -9.24 7.78 20.99
CA LEU A 267 -10.09 6.77 21.63
C LEU A 267 -11.52 6.81 21.08
N ALA A 268 -12.06 8.00 20.82
CA ALA A 268 -13.37 8.17 20.21
C ALA A 268 -13.42 7.62 18.78
N GLN A 269 -12.34 7.77 18.00
CA GLN A 269 -12.23 7.23 16.65
C GLN A 269 -12.10 5.70 16.67
N ILE A 270 -11.28 5.14 17.57
CA ILE A 270 -11.19 3.70 17.81
C ILE A 270 -12.59 3.11 18.07
N GLY A 271 -13.31 3.66 19.05
CA GLY A 271 -14.65 3.16 19.39
C GLY A 271 -15.68 3.33 18.26
N ALA A 272 -15.52 4.33 17.39
CA ALA A 272 -16.39 4.50 16.23
C ALA A 272 -16.17 3.40 15.18
N LEU A 273 -14.92 3.01 14.93
CA LEU A 273 -14.58 1.92 14.01
C LEU A 273 -15.01 0.55 14.55
N GLU A 274 -14.79 0.28 15.84
CA GLU A 274 -15.22 -0.97 16.50
C GLU A 274 -16.74 -1.18 16.40
N ARG A 275 -17.53 -0.11 16.64
CA ARG A 275 -18.99 -0.14 16.48
C ARG A 275 -19.42 -0.39 15.02
N ARG A 276 -18.72 0.23 14.07
CA ARG A 276 -19.01 0.04 12.63
C ARG A 276 -18.74 -1.39 12.19
N ALA A 277 -17.65 -2.01 12.64
CA ALA A 277 -17.33 -3.40 12.35
C ALA A 277 -18.42 -4.34 12.88
N SER A 278 -18.80 -4.16 14.15
CA SER A 278 -19.88 -4.93 14.81
C SER A 278 -21.22 -4.84 14.05
N LEU A 279 -21.59 -3.65 13.58
CA LEU A 279 -22.80 -3.44 12.78
C LEU A 279 -22.73 -4.12 11.41
N GLN A 280 -21.58 -4.10 10.75
CA GLN A 280 -21.40 -4.78 9.47
C GLN A 280 -21.55 -6.30 9.62
N ASP A 281 -21.01 -6.88 10.69
CA ASP A 281 -21.14 -8.30 10.98
C ASP A 281 -22.61 -8.70 11.24
N LEU A 282 -23.33 -7.89 12.03
CA LEU A 282 -24.77 -8.08 12.23
C LEU A 282 -25.57 -8.02 10.91
N LEU A 283 -25.24 -7.07 10.03
CA LEU A 283 -25.88 -6.95 8.72
C LEU A 283 -25.55 -8.13 7.81
N ARG A 284 -24.30 -8.62 7.82
CA ARG A 284 -23.88 -9.83 7.08
C ARG A 284 -24.66 -11.06 7.56
N LEU A 285 -24.77 -11.25 8.87
CA LEU A 285 -25.55 -12.33 9.47
C LEU A 285 -27.04 -12.25 9.10
N ARG A 286 -27.64 -11.04 9.11
CA ARG A 286 -29.03 -10.84 8.66
C ARG A 286 -29.23 -11.20 7.19
N ARG A 287 -28.33 -10.77 6.29
CA ARG A 287 -28.39 -11.12 4.86
C ARG A 287 -28.25 -12.62 4.64
N LEU A 288 -27.36 -13.27 5.38
CA LEU A 288 -27.18 -14.73 5.33
C LEU A 288 -28.45 -15.46 5.78
N ARG A 289 -29.04 -15.06 6.92
CA ARG A 289 -30.32 -15.61 7.41
C ARG A 289 -31.44 -15.44 6.40
N HIS A 290 -31.57 -14.26 5.79
CA HIS A 290 -32.59 -14.03 4.75
C HIS A 290 -32.37 -14.90 3.50
N ARG A 291 -31.12 -15.11 3.08
CA ARG A 291 -30.78 -16.03 1.98
C ARG A 291 -31.14 -17.48 2.33
N ILE A 292 -30.80 -17.94 3.53
CA ILE A 292 -31.14 -19.30 4.00
C ILE A 292 -32.66 -19.49 4.05
N ALA A 293 -33.40 -18.54 4.61
CA ALA A 293 -34.86 -18.60 4.66
C ALA A 293 -35.51 -18.70 3.27
N LYS A 294 -34.99 -17.96 2.27
CA LYS A 294 -35.45 -18.05 0.88
C LYS A 294 -35.15 -19.40 0.21
N ILE A 295 -34.06 -20.05 0.57
CA ILE A 295 -33.71 -21.38 0.04
C ILE A 295 -34.63 -22.44 0.67
N MET A 296 -34.83 -22.38 1.99
CA MET A 296 -35.70 -23.30 2.71
C MET A 296 -37.18 -23.18 2.30
N ALA A 297 -37.64 -22.00 1.90
CA ALA A 297 -39.01 -21.80 1.40
C ALA A 297 -39.24 -22.30 -0.05
N ARG A 298 -38.19 -22.79 -0.73
CA ARG A 298 -38.24 -23.33 -2.10
C ARG A 298 -38.01 -24.85 -2.15
N LEU A 299 -37.78 -25.48 -1.00
CA LEU A 299 -37.72 -26.92 -0.79
C LEU A 299 -39.06 -27.40 -0.23
#